data_AF-A0A4Q3DHG3-F1
#
_entry.id   AF-A0A4Q3DHG3-F1
#
_cell.length_a   1.000
_cell.length_b   1.000
_cell.length_c   1.000
_cell.angle_alpha   90.00
_cell.angle_beta   90.00
_cell.angle_gamma   90.00
#
_symmetry.space_group_name_H-M   'P 1'
#
loop_
_entity.id
_entity.type
_entity.pdbx_description
1 polymer ?
#
loop_
_entity_poly.entity_id
_entity_poly.type
_entity_poly.pdbx_seq_one_letter_code
_entity_poly.pdbx_strand_id
1 'polypeptide(L)'
;VYAATKAFVLSFSEAIQNEIEDSAVTMTVLCPPATDTNFFKVADAENTNAANGELATPEEVAEAGYKALMNGDARVVPTWAAKMQAASSNIMPDSVLAANMRKQMEPKEN
;
A
#
# COMPACT_ATOMS: atom_id res chain seq x y z
N VAL A 1 -4.79 1.44 -14.19
CA VAL A 1 -5.78 2.28 -13.49
C VAL A 1 -5.63 2.16 -11.97
N TYR A 2 -5.75 0.96 -11.39
CA TYR A 2 -5.67 0.74 -9.94
C TYR A 2 -4.51 1.48 -9.21
N ALA A 3 -3.26 1.27 -9.63
CA ALA A 3 -2.10 1.89 -8.98
C ALA A 3 -2.12 3.42 -9.06
N ALA A 4 -2.51 3.98 -10.21
CA ALA A 4 -2.66 5.43 -10.38
C ALA A 4 -3.74 6.01 -9.46
N THR A 5 -4.87 5.31 -9.31
CA THR A 5 -5.92 5.69 -8.37
C THR A 5 -5.43 5.66 -6.92
N LYS A 6 -4.63 4.67 -6.52
CA LYS A 6 -4.05 4.61 -5.17
C LYS A 6 -3.02 5.70 -4.92
N ALA A 7 -2.24 6.10 -5.93
CA ALA A 7 -1.36 7.26 -5.85
C ALA A 7 -2.15 8.57 -5.68
N PHE A 8 -3.27 8.73 -6.39
CA PHE A 8 -4.17 9.86 -6.19
C PHE A 8 -4.75 9.90 -4.77
N VAL A 9 -5.26 8.77 -4.26
CA VAL A 9 -5.79 8.69 -2.88
C VAL A 9 -4.74 9.12 -1.86
N LEU A 10 -3.49 8.66 -2.01
CA LEU A 10 -2.39 9.07 -1.14
C LEU A 10 -2.18 10.59 -1.18
N SER A 11 -1.97 11.15 -2.37
CA SER A 11 -1.69 12.58 -2.53
C SER A 11 -2.87 13.46 -2.07
N PHE A 12 -4.10 13.04 -2.37
CA PHE A 12 -5.32 13.73 -1.94
C PHE A 12 -5.44 13.73 -0.43
N SER A 13 -5.22 12.59 0.22
CA SER A 13 -5.29 12.51 1.67
C SER A 13 -4.20 13.31 2.37
N GLU A 14 -2.98 13.35 1.82
CA GLU A 14 -1.88 14.18 2.34
C GLU A 14 -2.22 15.67 2.27
N ALA A 15 -2.88 16.13 1.19
CA ALA A 15 -3.35 17.51 1.08
C ALA A 15 -4.42 17.84 2.14
N ILE A 16 -5.43 16.99 2.29
CA ILE A 16 -6.50 17.20 3.29
C ILE A 16 -5.93 17.17 4.72
N GLN A 17 -4.97 16.29 5.02
CA GLN A 17 -4.30 16.27 6.33
C GLN A 17 -3.70 17.63 6.69
N ASN A 18 -3.07 18.30 5.72
CA ASN A 18 -2.51 19.63 5.93
C ASN A 18 -3.61 20.70 6.07
N GLU A 19 -4.71 20.60 5.32
CA GLU A 19 -5.84 21.53 5.45
C GLU A 19 -6.55 21.45 6.81
N ILE A 20 -6.51 20.28 7.49
CA ILE A 20 -7.20 20.04 8.76
C ILE A 20 -6.28 20.02 9.99
N GLU A 21 -5.01 20.41 9.86
CA GLU A 21 -3.99 20.32 10.93
C GLU A 21 -4.42 21.02 12.23
N ASP A 22 -5.12 22.16 12.12
CA ASP A 22 -5.61 22.95 13.27
C ASP A 22 -7.01 22.51 13.76
N SER A 23 -7.54 21.40 13.25
CA SER A 23 -8.87 20.89 13.61
C SER A 23 -8.83 19.84 14.73
N ALA A 24 -9.99 19.51 15.28
CA ALA A 24 -10.13 18.39 16.23
C ALA A 24 -10.22 17.01 15.52
N VAL A 25 -10.03 16.95 14.20
CA VAL A 25 -10.15 15.73 13.38
C VAL A 25 -8.77 15.21 13.02
N THR A 26 -8.51 13.94 13.31
CA THR A 26 -7.30 13.22 12.88
C THR A 26 -7.60 12.37 11.64
N MET A 27 -6.64 12.30 10.72
CA MET A 27 -6.71 11.43 9.56
C MET A 27 -5.39 10.69 9.36
N THR A 28 -5.46 9.41 8.99
CA THR A 28 -4.28 8.56 8.72
C THR A 28 -4.48 7.80 7.41
N VAL A 29 -3.45 7.73 6.58
CA VAL A 29 -3.44 6.96 5.33
C VAL A 29 -2.72 5.63 5.52
N LEU A 30 -3.45 4.52 5.38
CA LEU A 30 -2.92 3.16 5.42
C LEU A 30 -2.47 2.72 4.01
N CYS A 31 -1.18 2.37 3.88
CA CYS A 31 -0.55 1.91 2.64
C CYS A 31 -0.10 0.44 2.78
N PRO A 32 -1.01 -0.54 2.66
CA PRO A 32 -0.68 -1.94 2.90
C PRO A 32 0.11 -2.58 1.75
N PRO A 33 0.99 -3.56 2.04
CA PRO A 33 1.49 -4.48 1.01
C PRO A 33 0.38 -5.43 0.52
N ALA A 34 0.74 -6.35 -0.38
CA ALA A 34 -0.11 -7.50 -0.70
C ALA A 34 -0.53 -8.22 0.60
N THR A 35 -1.83 -8.38 0.81
CA THR A 35 -2.41 -8.86 2.08
C THR A 35 -3.34 -10.05 1.79
N ASP A 36 -3.26 -11.09 2.62
CA ASP A 36 -4.02 -12.34 2.49
C ASP A 36 -5.51 -12.11 2.78
N THR A 37 -6.23 -11.63 1.77
CA THR A 37 -7.64 -11.31 1.81
C THR A 37 -8.33 -11.79 0.54
N ASN A 38 -9.66 -11.74 0.53
CA ASN A 38 -10.46 -12.04 -0.67
C ASN A 38 -10.27 -11.04 -1.83
N PHE A 39 -9.39 -10.04 -1.69
CA PHE A 39 -9.15 -9.02 -2.71
C PHE A 39 -8.69 -9.62 -4.04
N PHE A 40 -7.68 -10.50 -4.03
CA PHE A 40 -7.12 -11.06 -5.26
C PHE A 40 -8.14 -11.90 -6.03
N LYS A 41 -9.03 -12.60 -5.33
CA LYS A 41 -10.16 -13.33 -5.90
C LYS A 41 -11.18 -12.42 -6.57
N VAL A 42 -11.61 -11.38 -5.87
CA VAL A 42 -12.59 -10.41 -6.41
C VAL A 42 -12.01 -9.62 -7.58
N ALA A 43 -10.70 -9.37 -7.57
CA ALA A 43 -10.00 -8.66 -8.62
C ALA A 43 -9.59 -9.54 -9.82
N ASP A 44 -9.94 -10.84 -9.81
CA ASP A 44 -9.49 -11.83 -10.82
C ASP A 44 -7.96 -11.84 -11.00
N ALA A 45 -7.26 -11.74 -9.88
CA ALA A 45 -5.81 -11.58 -9.78
C ALA A 45 -5.13 -12.70 -8.96
N GLU A 46 -5.84 -13.78 -8.62
CA GLU A 46 -5.35 -14.89 -7.81
C GLU A 46 -4.14 -15.58 -8.42
N ASN A 47 -3.98 -15.55 -9.75
CA ASN A 47 -2.88 -16.20 -10.45
C ASN A 47 -1.65 -15.31 -10.59
N THR A 48 -1.67 -14.07 -10.11
CA THR A 48 -0.53 -13.13 -10.27
C THR A 48 0.62 -13.48 -9.34
N ASN A 49 1.85 -13.08 -9.70
CA ASN A 49 3.01 -13.18 -8.82
C ASN A 49 2.79 -12.43 -7.50
N ALA A 50 2.07 -11.30 -7.51
CA ALA A 50 1.72 -10.54 -6.31
C ALA A 50 0.83 -11.34 -5.34
N ALA A 51 -0.18 -12.06 -5.85
CA ALA A 51 -1.10 -12.87 -5.04
C ALA A 51 -0.45 -14.14 -4.48
N ASN A 52 0.64 -14.60 -5.10
CA ASN A 52 1.30 -15.88 -4.77
C ASN A 52 2.71 -15.71 -4.18
N GLY A 53 3.05 -14.49 -3.77
CA GLY A 53 4.27 -14.15 -3.05
C GLY A 53 4.08 -14.21 -1.54
N GLU A 54 4.94 -13.50 -0.81
CA GLU A 54 4.78 -13.30 0.63
C GLU A 54 3.68 -12.26 0.89
N LEU A 55 2.59 -12.69 1.55
CA LEU A 55 1.45 -11.84 1.88
C LEU A 55 1.49 -11.47 3.37
N ALA A 56 1.14 -10.22 3.68
CA ALA A 56 0.89 -9.81 5.06
C ALA A 56 -0.45 -10.38 5.57
N THR A 57 -0.57 -10.59 6.88
CA THR A 57 -1.85 -10.99 7.47
C THR A 57 -2.78 -9.76 7.60
N PRO A 58 -4.10 -9.93 7.43
CA PRO A 58 -5.06 -8.85 7.65
C PRO A 58 -4.99 -8.27 9.06
N GLU A 59 -4.74 -9.10 10.06
CA GLU A 59 -4.63 -8.70 11.47
C GLU A 59 -3.44 -7.76 11.68
N GLU A 60 -2.27 -8.08 11.13
CA GLU A 60 -1.08 -7.22 11.22
C GLU A 60 -1.32 -5.86 10.56
N VAL A 61 -1.93 -5.87 9.36
CA VAL A 61 -2.25 -4.65 8.61
C VAL A 61 -3.26 -3.78 9.36
N ALA A 62 -4.31 -4.39 9.92
CA ALA A 62 -5.34 -3.69 10.68
C ALA A 62 -4.78 -3.12 12.00
N GLU A 63 -3.97 -3.90 12.73
CA GLU A 63 -3.35 -3.45 13.98
C GLU A 63 -2.39 -2.28 13.73
N ALA A 64 -1.56 -2.35 12.69
CA ALA A 64 -0.67 -1.25 12.31
C ALA A 64 -1.45 0.02 11.94
N GLY A 65 -2.53 -0.13 11.15
CA GLY A 65 -3.42 0.97 10.79
C GLY A 65 -4.06 1.63 12.01
N TYR A 66 -4.60 0.82 12.93
CA TYR A 66 -5.24 1.31 14.15
C TYR A 66 -4.26 2.03 15.07
N LYS A 67 -3.07 1.45 15.33
CA LYS A 67 -2.04 2.10 16.16
C LYS A 67 -1.60 3.44 15.58
N ALA A 68 -1.36 3.50 14.28
CA ALA A 68 -0.97 4.74 13.60
C ALA A 68 -2.05 5.83 13.74
N LEU A 69 -3.32 5.45 13.54
CA LEU A 69 -4.44 6.36 13.73
C LEU A 69 -4.51 6.90 15.17
N MET A 70 -4.38 6.02 16.17
CA MET A 70 -4.42 6.41 17.58
C MET A 70 -3.22 7.27 18.00
N ASN A 71 -2.08 7.15 17.32
CA ASN A 71 -0.90 7.96 17.55
C ASN A 71 -0.93 9.31 16.83
N GLY A 72 -1.90 9.54 15.94
CA GLY A 72 -1.95 10.74 15.10
C GLY A 72 -0.96 10.71 13.93
N ASP A 73 -0.47 9.54 13.53
CA ASP A 73 0.46 9.41 12.41
C ASP A 73 -0.26 9.72 11.08
N ALA A 74 0.32 10.59 10.25
CA ALA A 74 -0.27 10.93 8.95
C ALA A 74 -0.32 9.73 8.00
N ARG A 75 0.70 8.86 8.01
CA ARG A 75 0.81 7.75 7.06
C ARG A 75 1.44 6.53 7.73
N VAL A 76 0.93 5.36 7.39
CA VAL A 76 1.50 4.08 7.84
C VAL A 76 1.66 3.10 6.69
N VAL A 77 2.84 2.48 6.65
CA VAL A 77 3.16 1.32 5.82
C VAL A 77 3.34 0.14 6.79
N PRO A 78 2.42 -0.85 6.83
CA PRO A 78 2.28 -1.78 7.94
C PRO A 78 3.51 -2.64 8.26
N THR A 79 4.19 -3.15 7.22
CA THR A 79 5.29 -4.12 7.42
C THR A 79 6.65 -3.49 7.15
N TRP A 80 7.69 -3.99 7.82
CA TRP A 80 9.06 -3.51 7.59
C TRP A 80 9.52 -3.73 6.14
N ALA A 81 9.19 -4.88 5.57
CA ALA A 81 9.46 -5.19 4.17
C ALA A 81 8.79 -4.17 3.23
N ALA A 82 7.52 -3.80 3.49
CA ALA A 82 6.81 -2.79 2.71
C ALA A 82 7.42 -1.39 2.88
N LYS A 83 7.89 -1.03 4.08
CA LYS A 83 8.62 0.22 4.32
C LYS A 83 9.91 0.29 3.50
N MET A 84 10.69 -0.79 3.49
CA MET A 84 11.90 -0.88 2.68
C MET A 84 11.60 -0.79 1.18
N GLN A 85 10.54 -1.47 0.71
CA GLN A 85 10.11 -1.41 -0.68
C GLN A 85 9.73 0.03 -1.08
N ALA A 86 8.90 0.69 -0.27
CA ALA A 86 8.46 2.08 -0.50
C ALA A 86 9.63 3.09 -0.47
N ALA A 87 10.61 2.88 0.42
CA ALA A 87 11.81 3.72 0.44
C ALA A 87 12.65 3.52 -0.83
N SER A 88 12.84 2.27 -1.25
CA SER A 88 13.63 1.93 -2.44
C SER A 88 13.01 2.49 -3.73
N SER A 89 11.68 2.60 -3.79
CA SER A 89 11.01 3.15 -4.97
C SER A 89 11.26 4.63 -5.20
N ASN A 90 11.71 5.38 -4.19
CA ASN A 90 12.06 6.79 -4.38
C ASN A 90 13.43 7.00 -5.04
N ILE A 91 14.23 5.92 -5.18
CA ILE A 91 15.62 5.99 -5.69
C ILE A 91 15.74 5.27 -7.03
N MET A 92 14.84 4.33 -7.34
CA MET A 92 14.86 3.61 -8.61
C MET A 92 14.29 4.45 -9.75
N PRO A 93 14.80 4.29 -10.99
CA PRO A 93 14.17 4.87 -12.18
C PRO A 93 12.75 4.36 -12.38
N ASP A 94 11.85 5.22 -12.87
CA ASP A 94 10.44 4.88 -13.15
C ASP A 94 10.29 3.66 -14.06
N SER A 95 11.20 3.48 -15.02
CA SER A 95 11.19 2.33 -15.93
C SER A 95 11.43 1.00 -15.21
N VAL A 96 12.29 1.00 -14.19
CA VAL A 96 12.57 -0.19 -13.37
C VAL A 96 11.38 -0.49 -12.46
N LEU A 97 10.78 0.54 -11.87
CA LEU A 97 9.56 0.39 -11.06
C LEU A 97 8.40 -0.16 -11.89
N ALA A 98 8.20 0.37 -13.10
CA ALA A 98 7.19 -0.11 -14.03
C ALA A 98 7.45 -1.57 -14.45
N ALA A 99 8.71 -1.94 -14.70
CA ALA A 99 9.07 -3.32 -15.03
C ALA A 99 8.82 -4.29 -13.86
N ASN A 100 9.17 -3.90 -12.64
CA ASN A 100 8.90 -4.69 -11.43
C ASN A 100 7.39 -4.84 -11.18
N MET A 101 6.61 -3.77 -11.34
CA MET A 101 5.16 -3.82 -11.26
C MET A 101 4.56 -4.74 -12.32
N ARG A 102 5.07 -4.70 -13.57
CA ARG A 102 4.64 -5.62 -14.62
C ARG A 102 4.89 -7.08 -14.21
N LYS A 103 6.09 -7.40 -13.73
CA LYS A 103 6.45 -8.74 -13.25
C LYS A 103 5.53 -9.23 -12.13
N GLN A 104 5.16 -8.35 -11.18
CA GLN A 104 4.23 -8.70 -10.11
C GLN A 104 2.81 -8.99 -10.61
N MET A 105 2.38 -8.33 -11.69
CA MET A 105 1.05 -8.51 -12.29
C MET A 105 0.99 -9.67 -13.28
N GLU A 106 2.13 -10.20 -13.73
CA GLU A 106 2.17 -11.38 -14.59
C GLU A 106 1.67 -12.62 -13.83
N PRO A 107 1.04 -13.59 -14.52
CA PRO A 107 0.71 -14.88 -13.94
C PRO A 107 1.97 -15.55 -13.39
N LYS A 108 1.83 -16.26 -12.26
CA LYS A 108 2.90 -17.09 -11.72
C LYS A 108 3.14 -18.25 -12.68
N GLU A 109 4.36 -18.35 -13.20
CA GLU A 109 4.79 -19.52 -13.97
C GLU A 109 4.84 -20.73 -13.02
N ASN A 110 4.24 -21.85 -13.45
CA ASN A 110 4.12 -23.09 -12.69
C ASN A 110 5.48 -23.75 -12.42
#